data_AF-A0A2P9GEI9-F1
#
_entry.id   AF-A0A2P9GEI9-F1
#
_cell.length_a   1.000
_cell.length_b   1.000
_cell.length_c   1.000
_cell.angle_alpha   90.00
_cell.angle_beta   90.00
_cell.angle_gamma   90.00
#
_symmetry.space_group_name_H-M   'P 1'
#
loop_
_entity.id
_entity.type
_entity.pdbx_description
1 polymer ?
#
loop_
_entity_poly.entity_id
_entity_poly.type
_entity_poly.pdbx_seq_one_letter_code
_entity_poly.pdbx_strand_id
1 'polypeptide(L)'
;MDEWIVVQKKKSDRHKKQVIDKLTLENENKQREKKNENAENNIYKEKENIKIQSIYNIKKKMNVKNICKNIENVTCHLEKNEFFKNFTNKFNKINKENVNKAIISLGLGSLIDMNLNNKKACIYQFAFLLLLKKEYDIKQVYIYDPKISEVDRNVCEYFNIKILICSNKEENKNADGDNKCGNNKEDNYNKKDNYNEKDNYNEKDNYNEKDNYNEKDNYNYYNYVHILEHKQHSKCTHNLNDVPLPCTEKMNIIKFSRFMEKVILFMPHCDIHLYGDILYSIFVHEKLFYKNVQFYFNLENTIFLGNCFDYYRDHSYLYKPFGLPSYVIKMLNANRQKLNISIQENHMNKLLTHFKTYHFIFYILNFVHETKFPIFSDHVGSFNDLSITIFHKIEDKLKFWSHIYESLNNM
;
A
#
# COMPACT_ATOMS: atom_id res chain seq x y z
N MET A 1 -46.22 15.01 37.20
CA MET A 1 -45.89 14.77 35.79
C MET A 1 -44.76 15.74 35.49
N ASP A 2 -43.49 15.35 35.48
CA ASP A 2 -42.93 14.12 34.92
C ASP A 2 -41.77 13.54 35.73
N GLU A 3 -41.80 12.22 35.86
CA GLU A 3 -40.76 11.39 36.46
C GLU A 3 -39.54 11.32 35.55
N TRP A 4 -38.38 11.71 36.06
CA TRP A 4 -37.10 11.51 35.39
C TRP A 4 -36.69 10.04 35.54
N ILE A 5 -36.76 9.29 34.45
CA ILE A 5 -36.23 7.92 34.38
C ILE A 5 -34.71 7.97 34.43
N VAL A 6 -34.15 7.44 35.51
CA VAL A 6 -32.71 7.20 35.69
C VAL A 6 -32.29 6.01 34.82
N VAL A 7 -31.62 6.29 33.69
CA VAL A 7 -31.00 5.23 32.88
C VAL A 7 -29.69 4.79 33.55
N GLN A 8 -29.70 3.57 34.08
CA GLN A 8 -28.52 2.92 34.66
C GLN A 8 -27.38 2.84 33.63
N LYS A 9 -26.19 3.31 34.01
CA LYS A 9 -24.93 3.06 33.29
C LYS A 9 -24.75 1.55 33.13
N LYS A 10 -24.83 1.05 31.88
CA LYS A 10 -24.36 -0.31 31.55
C LYS A 10 -22.89 -0.40 31.93
N LYS A 11 -22.60 -1.29 32.89
CA LYS A 11 -21.25 -1.66 33.33
C LYS A 11 -20.40 -1.97 32.10
N SER A 12 -19.29 -1.25 31.93
CA SER A 12 -18.30 -1.58 30.91
C SER A 12 -17.78 -3.00 31.16
N ASP A 13 -17.65 -3.81 30.10
CA ASP A 13 -17.09 -5.16 30.09
C ASP A 13 -15.56 -5.19 30.40
N ARG A 14 -15.11 -4.44 31.40
CA ARG A 14 -13.73 -4.50 31.94
C ARG A 14 -13.44 -5.83 32.65
N HIS A 15 -14.45 -6.62 33.00
CA HIS A 15 -14.26 -7.94 33.61
C HIS A 15 -13.87 -9.05 32.63
N LYS A 16 -14.09 -8.91 31.31
CA LYS A 16 -13.61 -9.92 30.35
C LYS A 16 -12.12 -9.79 30.02
N LYS A 17 -11.54 -8.59 30.14
CA LYS A 17 -10.10 -8.37 29.90
C LYS A 17 -9.25 -8.75 31.11
N GLN A 18 -9.70 -8.45 32.33
CA GLN A 18 -9.01 -8.85 33.56
C GLN A 18 -8.98 -10.37 33.81
N VAL A 19 -9.98 -11.12 33.33
CA VAL A 19 -9.98 -12.60 33.45
C VAL A 19 -8.99 -13.23 32.48
N ILE A 20 -8.81 -12.65 31.28
CA ILE A 20 -7.82 -13.13 30.31
C ILE A 20 -6.41 -12.87 30.82
N ASP A 21 -6.11 -11.66 31.31
CA ASP A 21 -4.77 -11.32 31.80
C ASP A 21 -4.39 -12.06 33.10
N LYS A 22 -5.36 -12.38 33.98
CA LYS A 22 -5.13 -13.25 35.15
C LYS A 22 -4.86 -14.71 34.77
N LEU A 23 -5.54 -15.23 33.75
CA LEU A 23 -5.35 -16.61 33.29
C LEU A 23 -3.99 -16.80 32.60
N THR A 24 -3.45 -15.78 31.93
CA THR A 24 -2.10 -15.83 31.33
C THR A 24 -1.01 -15.76 32.41
N LEU A 25 -1.17 -14.88 33.41
CA LEU A 25 -0.16 -14.70 34.47
C LEU A 25 -0.14 -15.87 35.49
N GLU A 26 -1.30 -16.45 35.83
CA GLU A 26 -1.36 -17.67 36.67
C GLU A 26 -0.79 -18.90 35.95
N ASN A 27 -0.90 -18.96 34.61
CA ASN A 27 -0.31 -20.05 33.83
C ASN A 27 1.22 -19.94 33.70
N GLU A 28 1.76 -18.72 33.63
CA GLU A 28 3.22 -18.51 33.64
C GLU A 28 3.86 -18.84 35.00
N ASN A 29 3.17 -18.56 36.11
CA ASN A 29 3.64 -18.92 37.45
C ASN A 29 3.51 -20.44 37.71
N LYS A 30 2.44 -21.10 37.26
CA LYS A 30 2.31 -22.58 37.34
C LYS A 30 3.31 -23.34 36.45
N GLN A 31 3.87 -22.70 35.41
CA GLN A 31 4.93 -23.28 34.59
C GLN A 31 6.32 -23.20 35.23
N ARG A 32 6.55 -22.26 36.17
CA ARG A 32 7.83 -22.16 36.89
C ARG A 32 7.92 -23.12 38.07
N GLU A 33 6.81 -23.53 38.68
CA GLU A 33 6.78 -24.42 39.85
C GLU A 33 6.66 -25.92 39.55
N LYS A 34 6.34 -26.34 38.31
CA LYS A 34 6.17 -27.77 37.95
C LYS A 34 7.28 -28.30 37.05
N LYS A 35 8.54 -28.10 37.44
CA LYS A 35 9.70 -28.68 36.72
C LYS A 35 10.08 -30.09 37.16
N ASN A 36 9.33 -30.73 38.04
CA ASN A 36 9.42 -32.16 38.32
C ASN A 36 8.01 -32.71 38.55
N GLU A 37 7.40 -33.32 37.52
CA GLU A 37 6.53 -34.51 37.60
C GLU A 37 5.71 -34.76 36.31
N ASN A 38 5.93 -35.96 35.77
CA ASN A 38 5.07 -36.79 34.90
C ASN A 38 4.85 -36.40 33.42
N ALA A 39 5.28 -37.33 32.55
CA ALA A 39 5.06 -37.34 31.10
C ALA A 39 3.57 -37.32 30.69
N GLU A 40 2.67 -37.79 31.55
CA GLU A 40 1.21 -37.75 31.32
C GLU A 40 0.62 -36.33 31.35
N ASN A 41 1.20 -35.43 32.16
CA ASN A 41 0.77 -34.02 32.21
C ASN A 41 1.19 -33.25 30.94
N ASN A 42 2.26 -33.66 30.27
CA ASN A 42 2.68 -33.06 29.00
C ASN A 42 1.75 -33.47 27.86
N ILE A 43 1.33 -34.73 27.81
CA ILE A 43 0.36 -35.22 26.80
C ILE A 43 -1.00 -34.52 26.95
N TYR A 44 -1.46 -34.27 28.18
CA TYR A 44 -2.71 -33.57 28.43
C TYR A 44 -2.67 -32.09 28.01
N LYS A 45 -1.57 -31.38 28.34
CA LYS A 45 -1.34 -29.99 27.91
C LYS A 45 -1.22 -29.87 26.39
N GLU A 46 -0.59 -30.83 25.74
CA GLU A 46 -0.43 -30.86 24.29
C GLU A 46 -1.78 -31.11 23.58
N LYS A 47 -2.61 -32.02 24.11
CA LYS A 47 -3.99 -32.22 23.63
C LYS A 47 -4.90 -30.99 23.84
N GLU A 48 -4.78 -30.30 24.97
CA GLU A 48 -5.51 -29.04 25.20
C GLU A 48 -5.06 -27.91 24.26
N ASN A 49 -3.76 -27.77 24.02
CA ASN A 49 -3.23 -26.79 23.06
C ASN A 49 -3.69 -27.07 21.63
N ILE A 50 -3.70 -28.34 21.20
CA ILE A 50 -4.26 -28.75 19.89
C ILE A 50 -5.74 -28.40 19.80
N LYS A 51 -6.50 -28.64 20.88
CA LYS A 51 -7.94 -28.31 20.93
C LYS A 51 -8.17 -26.79 20.86
N ILE A 52 -7.42 -25.99 21.61
CA ILE A 52 -7.50 -24.52 21.58
C ILE A 52 -7.13 -23.99 20.18
N GLN A 53 -6.05 -24.50 19.58
CA GLN A 53 -5.63 -24.13 18.24
C GLN A 53 -6.70 -24.49 17.19
N SER A 54 -7.35 -25.65 17.33
CA SER A 54 -8.44 -26.05 16.45
C SER A 54 -9.65 -25.12 16.55
N ILE A 55 -10.04 -24.71 17.76
CA ILE A 55 -11.14 -23.76 18.00
C ILE A 55 -10.79 -22.38 17.44
N TYR A 56 -9.55 -21.93 17.65
CA TYR A 56 -9.05 -20.67 17.10
C TYR A 56 -9.12 -20.67 15.57
N ASN A 57 -8.63 -21.75 14.93
CA ASN A 57 -8.69 -21.92 13.48
C ASN A 57 -10.14 -21.96 12.95
N ILE A 58 -11.06 -22.62 13.65
CA ILE A 58 -12.48 -22.64 13.29
C ILE A 58 -13.08 -21.22 13.37
N LYS A 59 -12.83 -20.48 14.45
CA LYS A 59 -13.29 -19.09 14.61
C LYS A 59 -12.73 -18.17 13.53
N LYS A 60 -11.45 -18.32 13.18
CA LYS A 60 -10.80 -17.58 12.10
C LYS A 60 -11.44 -17.88 10.74
N LYS A 61 -11.69 -19.15 10.43
CA LYS A 61 -12.41 -19.57 9.21
C LYS A 61 -13.84 -19.04 9.16
N MET A 62 -14.57 -19.06 10.27
CA MET A 62 -15.90 -18.46 10.36
C MET A 62 -15.86 -16.95 10.13
N ASN A 63 -14.87 -16.25 10.67
CA ASN A 63 -14.70 -14.81 10.45
C ASN A 63 -14.47 -14.49 8.96
N VAL A 64 -13.56 -15.20 8.29
CA VAL A 64 -13.32 -15.04 6.84
C VAL A 64 -14.61 -15.27 6.05
N LYS A 65 -15.35 -16.36 6.31
CA LYS A 65 -16.62 -16.65 5.64
C LYS A 65 -17.65 -15.53 5.81
N ASN A 66 -17.76 -14.97 7.01
CA ASN A 66 -18.68 -13.86 7.28
C ASN A 66 -18.29 -12.60 6.52
N ILE A 67 -17.00 -12.30 6.42
CA ILE A 67 -16.48 -11.17 5.63
C ILE A 67 -16.77 -11.38 4.15
N CYS A 68 -16.49 -12.57 3.59
CA CYS A 68 -16.79 -12.90 2.20
C CYS A 68 -18.28 -12.74 1.89
N LYS A 69 -19.17 -13.28 2.74
CA LYS A 69 -20.62 -13.12 2.58
C LYS A 69 -21.06 -11.66 2.61
N ASN A 70 -20.44 -10.85 3.47
CA ASN A 70 -20.73 -9.42 3.53
C ASN A 70 -20.29 -8.71 2.22
N ILE A 71 -19.09 -9.01 1.71
CA ILE A 71 -18.60 -8.49 0.43
C ILE A 71 -19.54 -8.89 -0.71
N GLU A 72 -19.98 -10.15 -0.77
CA GLU A 72 -20.94 -10.63 -1.78
C GLU A 72 -22.27 -9.87 -1.71
N ASN A 73 -22.80 -9.64 -0.50
CA ASN A 73 -24.03 -8.85 -0.31
C ASN A 73 -23.86 -7.41 -0.79
N VAL A 74 -22.77 -6.74 -0.40
CA VAL A 74 -22.45 -5.37 -0.84
C VAL A 74 -22.27 -5.32 -2.35
N THR A 75 -21.60 -6.31 -2.94
CA THR A 75 -21.42 -6.45 -4.40
C THR A 75 -22.77 -6.52 -5.11
N CYS A 76 -23.69 -7.39 -4.65
CA CYS A 76 -25.05 -7.52 -5.20
C CYS A 76 -25.88 -6.23 -5.09
N HIS A 77 -25.72 -5.46 -4.01
CA HIS A 77 -26.39 -4.18 -3.84
C HIS A 77 -25.77 -3.09 -4.73
N LEU A 78 -24.45 -3.03 -4.81
CA LEU A 78 -23.72 -2.07 -5.63
C LEU A 78 -23.99 -2.27 -7.12
N GLU A 79 -24.11 -3.52 -7.58
CA GLU A 79 -24.44 -3.87 -8.97
C GLU A 79 -25.77 -3.25 -9.44
N LYS A 80 -26.75 -3.16 -8.54
CA LYS A 80 -28.09 -2.60 -8.82
C LYS A 80 -28.17 -1.10 -8.56
N ASN A 81 -27.13 -0.52 -7.96
CA ASN A 81 -27.12 0.88 -7.56
C ASN A 81 -26.97 1.80 -8.78
N GLU A 82 -27.62 2.96 -8.74
CA GLU A 82 -27.51 3.98 -9.78
C GLU A 82 -26.04 4.44 -9.98
N PHE A 83 -25.25 4.48 -8.91
CA PHE A 83 -23.80 4.72 -8.96
C PHE A 83 -23.11 3.81 -9.98
N PHE A 84 -23.28 2.50 -9.85
CA PHE A 84 -22.56 1.54 -10.69
C PHE A 84 -23.11 1.56 -12.13
N LYS A 85 -24.42 1.70 -12.30
CA LYS A 85 -25.03 1.87 -13.63
C LYS A 85 -24.46 3.09 -14.36
N ASN A 86 -24.35 4.22 -13.66
CA ASN A 86 -23.75 5.43 -14.21
C ASN A 86 -22.26 5.25 -14.47
N PHE A 87 -21.54 4.55 -13.57
CA PHE A 87 -20.14 4.13 -13.76
C PHE A 87 -19.97 3.39 -15.08
N THR A 88 -20.68 2.30 -15.27
CA THR A 88 -20.60 1.47 -16.47
C THR A 88 -20.95 2.27 -17.73
N ASN A 89 -21.96 3.14 -17.68
CA ASN A 89 -22.32 3.98 -18.82
C ASN A 89 -21.19 4.94 -19.25
N LYS A 90 -20.47 5.56 -18.30
CA LYS A 90 -19.34 6.44 -18.63
C LYS A 90 -18.08 5.63 -18.99
N PHE A 91 -17.80 4.57 -18.24
CA PHE A 91 -16.64 3.73 -18.45
C PHE A 91 -16.68 3.04 -19.82
N ASN A 92 -17.83 2.53 -20.27
CA ASN A 92 -18.00 1.96 -21.62
C ASN A 92 -17.74 2.95 -22.76
N LYS A 93 -18.03 4.25 -22.54
CA LYS A 93 -17.72 5.29 -23.54
C LYS A 93 -16.22 5.55 -23.66
N ILE A 94 -15.48 5.36 -22.56
CA ILE A 94 -14.02 5.55 -22.49
C ILE A 94 -13.30 4.28 -22.97
N ASN A 95 -13.72 3.13 -22.48
CA ASN A 95 -13.11 1.83 -22.71
C ASN A 95 -13.80 1.06 -23.85
N LYS A 96 -13.97 1.70 -25.01
CA LYS A 96 -14.79 1.17 -26.13
C LYS A 96 -14.37 -0.23 -26.61
N GLU A 97 -13.09 -0.57 -26.50
CA GLU A 97 -12.53 -1.82 -26.99
C GLU A 97 -12.57 -2.96 -25.97
N ASN A 98 -12.85 -2.65 -24.70
CA ASN A 98 -13.01 -3.61 -23.60
C ASN A 98 -11.85 -4.59 -23.35
N VAL A 99 -10.63 -4.33 -23.82
CA VAL A 99 -9.48 -5.22 -23.58
C VAL A 99 -8.77 -4.85 -22.27
N ASN A 100 -9.46 -5.03 -21.15
CA ASN A 100 -8.88 -4.84 -19.82
C ASN A 100 -8.18 -6.13 -19.36
N LYS A 101 -6.85 -6.11 -19.28
CA LYS A 101 -6.07 -7.32 -18.98
C LYS A 101 -5.92 -7.56 -17.48
N ALA A 102 -5.85 -6.50 -16.68
CA ALA A 102 -5.71 -6.59 -15.23
C ALA A 102 -6.22 -5.34 -14.53
N ILE A 103 -6.59 -5.51 -13.25
CA ILE A 103 -6.74 -4.41 -12.29
C ILE A 103 -5.57 -4.46 -11.30
N ILE A 104 -4.95 -3.32 -11.03
CA ILE A 104 -3.98 -3.11 -9.96
C ILE A 104 -4.61 -2.12 -8.98
N SER A 105 -4.89 -2.56 -7.76
CA SER A 105 -5.45 -1.73 -6.69
C SER A 105 -4.36 -1.42 -5.67
N LEU A 106 -4.11 -0.13 -5.42
CA LEU A 106 -3.14 0.35 -4.44
C LEU A 106 -3.86 1.22 -3.40
N GLY A 107 -3.76 0.85 -2.12
CA GLY A 107 -4.33 1.67 -1.04
C GLY A 107 -5.78 1.36 -0.68
N LEU A 108 -6.15 0.07 -0.56
CA LEU A 108 -7.52 -0.36 -0.24
C LEU A 108 -7.81 -0.45 1.27
N GLY A 109 -6.79 -0.41 2.12
CA GLY A 109 -6.88 -0.61 3.57
C GLY A 109 -7.04 -2.08 3.98
N SER A 110 -7.77 -2.31 5.08
CA SER A 110 -8.01 -3.65 5.65
C SER A 110 -9.49 -3.90 5.93
N LEU A 111 -9.95 -5.12 5.65
CA LEU A 111 -11.33 -5.58 5.90
C LEU A 111 -11.60 -5.81 7.39
N ILE A 112 -10.56 -5.75 8.22
CA ILE A 112 -10.64 -5.85 9.68
C ILE A 112 -10.15 -4.57 10.39
N ASP A 113 -10.12 -3.43 9.69
CA ASP A 113 -9.79 -2.15 10.31
C ASP A 113 -10.69 -1.88 11.53
N MET A 114 -10.08 -1.38 12.62
CA MET A 114 -10.79 -1.06 13.86
C MET A 114 -11.72 0.13 13.68
N ASN A 115 -11.36 1.07 12.80
CA ASN A 115 -12.21 2.17 12.42
C ASN A 115 -13.31 1.67 11.47
N LEU A 116 -14.57 1.76 11.93
CA LEU A 116 -15.71 1.24 11.20
C LEU A 116 -15.92 1.91 9.84
N ASN A 117 -15.56 3.19 9.69
CA ASN A 117 -15.69 3.92 8.43
C ASN A 117 -14.66 3.42 7.42
N ASN A 118 -13.40 3.26 7.84
CA ASN A 118 -12.34 2.70 6.99
C ASN A 118 -12.67 1.27 6.55
N LYS A 119 -13.15 0.45 7.49
CA LYS A 119 -13.59 -0.92 7.19
C LYS A 119 -14.74 -0.95 6.18
N LYS A 120 -15.74 -0.09 6.34
CA LYS A 120 -16.86 0.02 5.39
C LYS A 120 -16.36 0.45 4.01
N ALA A 121 -15.53 1.49 3.95
CA ALA A 121 -14.93 1.97 2.70
C ALA A 121 -14.15 0.85 1.99
N CYS A 122 -13.28 0.15 2.72
CA CYS A 122 -12.52 -1.00 2.23
C CYS A 122 -13.44 -2.09 1.63
N ILE A 123 -14.53 -2.47 2.32
CA ILE A 123 -15.50 -3.45 1.82
C ILE A 123 -16.18 -2.97 0.52
N TYR A 124 -16.61 -1.70 0.47
CA TYR A 124 -17.24 -1.13 -0.71
C TYR A 124 -16.29 -1.07 -1.92
N GLN A 125 -15.05 -0.64 -1.69
CA GLN A 125 -14.00 -0.61 -2.71
C GLN A 125 -13.66 -2.01 -3.21
N PHE A 126 -13.58 -2.99 -2.30
CA PHE A 126 -13.35 -4.39 -2.66
C PHE A 126 -14.52 -4.94 -3.50
N ALA A 127 -15.76 -4.68 -3.09
CA ALA A 127 -16.95 -5.06 -3.85
C ALA A 127 -16.97 -4.41 -5.25
N PHE A 128 -16.57 -3.15 -5.35
CA PHE A 128 -16.43 -2.46 -6.64
C PHE A 128 -15.39 -3.13 -7.54
N LEU A 129 -14.23 -3.52 -7.01
CA LEU A 129 -13.23 -4.29 -7.76
C LEU A 129 -13.78 -5.61 -8.28
N LEU A 130 -14.60 -6.32 -7.49
CA LEU A 130 -15.24 -7.56 -7.93
C LEU A 130 -16.26 -7.31 -9.05
N LEU A 131 -17.00 -6.21 -8.99
CA LEU A 131 -17.90 -5.83 -10.07
C LEU A 131 -17.15 -5.47 -11.35
N LEU A 132 -16.06 -4.70 -11.26
CA LEU A 132 -15.21 -4.43 -12.42
C LEU A 132 -14.65 -5.72 -13.01
N LYS A 133 -14.19 -6.63 -12.15
CA LYS A 133 -13.67 -7.94 -12.56
C LYS A 133 -14.72 -8.74 -13.35
N LYS A 134 -15.97 -8.76 -12.86
CA LYS A 134 -17.10 -9.47 -13.45
C LYS A 134 -17.58 -8.82 -14.76
N GLU A 135 -17.89 -7.53 -14.71
CA GLU A 135 -18.52 -6.78 -15.81
C GLU A 135 -17.63 -6.72 -17.06
N TYR A 136 -16.30 -6.64 -16.86
CA TYR A 136 -15.33 -6.49 -17.95
C TYR A 136 -14.47 -7.74 -18.19
N ASP A 137 -14.90 -8.91 -17.69
CA ASP A 137 -14.20 -10.21 -17.81
C ASP A 137 -12.69 -10.14 -17.52
N ILE A 138 -12.31 -9.41 -16.46
CA ILE A 138 -10.91 -9.19 -16.12
C ILE A 138 -10.41 -10.40 -15.33
N LYS A 139 -9.53 -11.18 -15.97
CA LYS A 139 -9.04 -12.44 -15.39
C LYS A 139 -8.25 -12.27 -14.10
N GLN A 140 -7.59 -11.12 -13.92
CA GLN A 140 -6.62 -10.95 -12.85
C GLN A 140 -6.72 -9.59 -12.16
N VAL A 141 -6.86 -9.65 -10.84
CA VAL A 141 -6.82 -8.49 -9.94
C VAL A 141 -5.62 -8.64 -9.02
N TYR A 142 -4.93 -7.52 -8.81
CA TYR A 142 -3.80 -7.38 -7.90
C TYR A 142 -4.13 -6.32 -6.85
N ILE A 143 -3.86 -6.60 -5.58
CA ILE A 143 -4.04 -5.62 -4.49
C ILE A 143 -2.73 -5.45 -3.72
N TYR A 144 -2.41 -4.21 -3.42
CA TYR A 144 -1.39 -3.84 -2.45
C TYR A 144 -1.94 -2.84 -1.44
N ASP A 145 -1.71 -3.11 -0.16
CA ASP A 145 -1.83 -2.13 0.91
C ASP A 145 -0.95 -2.58 2.10
N PRO A 146 -0.21 -1.66 2.75
CA PRO A 146 0.59 -2.01 3.93
C PRO A 146 -0.24 -2.54 5.11
N LYS A 147 -1.55 -2.26 5.16
CA LYS A 147 -2.48 -2.72 6.21
C LYS A 147 -3.04 -4.13 5.96
N ILE A 148 -2.73 -4.78 4.83
CA ILE A 148 -3.22 -6.14 4.51
C ILE A 148 -2.76 -7.14 5.59
N SER A 149 -3.74 -7.66 6.31
CA SER A 149 -3.58 -8.71 7.31
C SER A 149 -3.70 -10.11 6.71
N GLU A 150 -3.46 -11.13 7.53
CA GLU A 150 -3.70 -12.53 7.13
C GLU A 150 -5.18 -12.82 6.84
N VAL A 151 -6.11 -12.15 7.54
CA VAL A 151 -7.55 -12.28 7.24
C VAL A 151 -7.84 -11.73 5.84
N ASP A 152 -7.27 -10.58 5.50
CA ASP A 152 -7.40 -9.97 4.17
C ASP A 152 -6.83 -10.87 3.07
N ARG A 153 -5.68 -11.52 3.34
CA ARG A 153 -5.08 -12.53 2.44
C ARG A 153 -6.02 -13.68 2.13
N ASN A 154 -6.63 -14.26 3.16
CA ASN A 154 -7.56 -15.38 3.01
C ASN A 154 -8.83 -14.96 2.23
N VAL A 155 -9.32 -13.73 2.43
CA VAL A 155 -10.45 -13.19 1.65
C VAL A 155 -10.05 -12.95 0.19
N CYS A 156 -8.86 -12.39 -0.06
CA CYS A 156 -8.36 -12.21 -1.44
C CYS A 156 -8.22 -13.56 -2.17
N GLU A 157 -7.71 -14.58 -1.50
CA GLU A 157 -7.62 -15.94 -2.07
C GLU A 157 -9.00 -16.49 -2.44
N TYR A 158 -10.00 -16.34 -1.57
CA TYR A 158 -11.38 -16.75 -1.84
C TYR A 158 -11.95 -16.14 -3.13
N PHE A 159 -11.64 -14.86 -3.41
CA PHE A 159 -12.09 -14.19 -4.63
C PHE A 159 -11.12 -14.29 -5.82
N ASN A 160 -10.06 -15.11 -5.71
CA ASN A 160 -8.99 -15.23 -6.70
C ASN A 160 -8.37 -13.85 -7.06
N ILE A 161 -7.89 -13.17 -6.02
CA ILE A 161 -7.20 -11.89 -6.08
C ILE A 161 -5.77 -12.09 -5.57
N LYS A 162 -4.78 -11.61 -6.34
CA LYS A 162 -3.37 -11.73 -5.99
C LYS A 162 -2.91 -10.56 -5.13
N ILE A 163 -2.16 -10.83 -4.08
CA ILE A 163 -1.57 -9.79 -3.24
C ILE A 163 -0.15 -9.50 -3.70
N LEU A 164 0.16 -8.22 -3.86
CA LEU A 164 1.49 -7.74 -4.19
C LEU A 164 2.34 -7.62 -2.92
N ILE A 165 3.62 -7.95 -3.04
CA ILE A 165 4.56 -7.96 -1.91
C ILE A 165 5.63 -6.90 -2.18
N CYS A 166 5.76 -5.92 -1.28
CA CYS A 166 6.85 -4.94 -1.39
C CYS A 166 8.21 -5.57 -1.08
N SER A 167 9.25 -5.05 -1.72
CA SER A 167 10.63 -5.45 -1.45
C SER A 167 11.14 -4.64 -0.25
N ASN A 168 11.15 -5.22 0.96
CA ASN A 168 11.70 -4.55 2.13
C ASN A 168 13.24 -4.63 2.11
N LYS A 169 13.91 -3.51 2.45
CA LYS A 169 15.39 -3.42 2.58
C LYS A 169 15.96 -4.03 3.87
N GLU A 170 15.12 -4.48 4.81
CA GLU A 170 15.57 -4.92 6.15
C GLU A 170 16.24 -6.29 6.18
N GLU A 171 16.23 -7.05 5.07
CA GLU A 171 16.95 -8.34 4.97
C GLU A 171 18.49 -8.18 4.85
N ASN A 172 19.02 -6.95 4.72
CA ASN A 172 20.46 -6.68 4.48
C ASN A 172 21.22 -5.97 5.63
N LYS A 173 20.75 -6.03 6.88
CA LYS A 173 21.48 -5.45 8.04
C LYS A 173 22.26 -6.45 8.90
N ASN A 174 22.29 -7.74 8.54
CA ASN A 174 23.03 -8.76 9.30
C ASN A 174 24.22 -9.37 8.53
N ALA A 175 24.68 -8.72 7.46
CA ALA A 175 25.80 -9.23 6.63
C ALA A 175 27.10 -8.40 6.77
N ASP A 176 27.22 -7.56 7.78
CA ASP A 176 28.48 -6.92 8.18
C ASP A 176 28.68 -7.13 9.69
N GLY A 177 29.39 -8.20 10.02
CA GLY A 177 29.68 -8.61 11.39
C GLY A 177 30.60 -9.83 11.42
N ASP A 178 31.88 -9.58 11.20
CA ASP A 178 33.04 -10.36 11.62
C ASP A 178 33.10 -11.88 11.32
N ASN A 179 33.95 -12.17 10.33
CA ASN A 179 34.71 -13.40 10.21
C ASN A 179 35.42 -13.77 11.53
N LYS A 180 34.96 -14.83 12.21
CA LYS A 180 35.85 -15.79 12.90
C LYS A 180 35.37 -17.22 12.68
N CYS A 181 36.12 -17.93 11.86
CA CYS A 181 36.09 -19.37 11.66
C CYS A 181 36.56 -20.11 12.93
N GLY A 182 35.84 -21.16 13.32
CA GLY A 182 36.20 -22.01 14.46
C GLY A 182 35.27 -23.22 14.61
N ASN A 183 35.72 -24.33 14.04
CA ASN A 183 35.12 -25.67 13.95
C ASN A 183 34.34 -26.27 15.17
N ASN A 184 33.31 -27.03 14.78
CA ASN A 184 32.88 -28.35 15.28
C ASN A 184 32.07 -28.53 16.59
N LYS A 185 30.95 -29.25 16.36
CA LYS A 185 30.22 -30.25 17.19
C LYS A 185 29.09 -29.80 18.14
N GLU A 186 27.96 -30.46 17.87
CA GLU A 186 26.75 -30.80 18.63
C GLU A 186 26.67 -30.52 20.15
N ASP A 187 25.41 -30.30 20.53
CA ASP A 187 24.74 -30.56 21.82
C ASP A 187 24.40 -29.42 22.81
N ASN A 188 23.08 -29.34 23.03
CA ASN A 188 22.33 -29.07 24.26
C ASN A 188 22.29 -27.69 24.96
N TYR A 189 21.03 -27.23 25.08
CA TYR A 189 20.32 -26.55 26.17
C TYR A 189 21.04 -25.67 27.22
N ASN A 190 20.32 -24.56 27.50
CA ASN A 190 20.26 -23.73 28.71
C ASN A 190 21.31 -22.62 28.90
N LYS A 191 20.85 -21.36 28.75
CA LYS A 191 21.14 -20.31 29.73
C LYS A 191 20.10 -19.16 29.72
N LYS A 192 19.23 -19.21 30.72
CA LYS A 192 18.69 -18.07 31.50
C LYS A 192 19.85 -17.36 32.22
N ASP A 193 19.86 -16.10 32.65
CA ASP A 193 18.94 -14.96 32.80
C ASP A 193 19.82 -13.68 32.80
N ASN A 194 19.27 -12.48 32.57
CA ASN A 194 19.22 -11.44 33.62
C ASN A 194 18.49 -10.14 33.21
N TYR A 195 17.71 -9.65 34.17
CA TYR A 195 16.91 -8.42 34.22
C TYR A 195 17.75 -7.17 34.46
N ASN A 196 17.29 -6.00 33.96
CA ASN A 196 16.83 -4.83 34.75
C ASN A 196 16.92 -3.52 33.96
N GLU A 197 15.82 -2.75 33.94
CA GLU A 197 15.74 -1.29 34.21
C GLU A 197 14.29 -0.83 33.87
N LYS A 198 13.38 -0.88 34.84
CA LYS A 198 12.93 0.21 35.73
C LYS A 198 12.12 1.32 35.04
N ASP A 199 10.83 1.29 35.34
CA ASP A 199 9.83 2.35 35.14
C ASP A 199 10.18 3.65 35.87
N ASN A 200 9.71 4.78 35.32
CA ASN A 200 9.32 5.93 36.14
C ASN A 200 8.12 6.64 35.50
N TYR A 201 6.97 6.52 36.18
CA TYR A 201 5.82 7.39 36.06
C TYR A 201 6.11 8.74 36.72
N ASN A 202 5.63 9.83 36.13
CA ASN A 202 5.22 11.02 36.88
C ASN A 202 4.07 11.71 36.13
N GLU A 203 2.87 11.59 36.72
CA GLU A 203 1.71 12.43 36.46
C GLU A 203 1.97 13.85 36.99
N LYS A 204 1.64 14.87 36.19
CA LYS A 204 1.05 16.12 36.67
C LYS A 204 0.07 16.65 35.63
N ASP A 205 -1.19 16.69 36.02
CA ASP A 205 -2.28 17.36 35.32
C ASP A 205 -2.11 18.89 35.36
N ASN A 206 -2.47 19.55 34.25
CA ASN A 206 -3.07 20.88 34.28
C ASN A 206 -3.92 21.08 33.01
N TYR A 207 -5.23 21.19 33.22
CA TYR A 207 -6.21 21.60 32.21
C TYR A 207 -6.03 23.09 31.89
N ASN A 208 -5.91 23.42 30.61
CA ASN A 208 -6.39 24.68 30.05
C ASN A 208 -6.69 24.47 28.57
N GLU A 209 -7.99 24.55 28.23
CA GLU A 209 -8.53 24.63 26.88
C GLU A 209 -7.97 25.85 26.15
N LYS A 210 -7.22 25.63 25.06
CA LYS A 210 -7.17 26.52 23.89
C LYS A 210 -6.85 25.71 22.64
N ASP A 211 -7.75 25.82 21.66
CA ASP A 211 -7.65 25.24 20.32
C ASP A 211 -6.33 25.61 19.64
N ASN A 212 -5.56 24.60 19.21
CA ASN A 212 -4.53 24.75 18.18
C ASN A 212 -4.24 23.39 17.54
N TYR A 213 -4.65 23.25 16.28
CA TYR A 213 -4.21 22.18 15.39
C TYR A 213 -2.69 22.26 15.21
N ASN A 214 -1.97 21.30 15.79
CA ASN A 214 -0.58 20.99 15.43
C ASN A 214 -0.26 19.57 15.89
N GLU A 215 -0.86 18.57 15.21
CA GLU A 215 -0.33 17.21 15.26
C GLU A 215 0.85 17.11 14.29
N LYS A 216 2.06 17.05 14.87
CA LYS A 216 3.25 16.52 14.22
C LYS A 216 3.05 15.03 13.99
N ASP A 217 2.37 14.70 12.91
CA ASP A 217 2.27 13.35 12.40
C ASP A 217 3.60 12.95 11.73
N ASN A 218 4.44 12.29 12.51
CA ASN A 218 5.71 11.73 12.06
C ASN A 218 5.44 10.39 11.34
N TYR A 219 4.73 10.43 10.20
CA TYR A 219 4.61 9.29 9.29
C TYR A 219 5.87 9.18 8.44
N ASN A 220 6.74 8.23 8.78
CA ASN A 220 7.96 7.97 8.04
C ASN A 220 7.64 7.22 6.73
N TYR A 221 7.13 7.94 5.73
CA TYR A 221 6.73 7.42 4.40
C TYR A 221 7.91 7.35 3.39
N TYR A 222 9.16 7.43 3.86
CA TYR A 222 10.33 7.64 3.00
C TYR A 222 10.89 6.41 2.25
N ASN A 223 10.13 5.33 2.08
CA ASN A 223 10.68 4.06 1.58
C ASN A 223 10.10 3.49 0.27
N TYR A 224 9.38 4.29 -0.53
CA TYR A 224 8.83 3.79 -1.80
C TYR A 224 9.77 3.89 -3.03
N VAL A 225 10.86 4.68 -3.00
CA VAL A 225 11.69 4.91 -4.22
C VAL A 225 13.20 4.75 -4.03
N HIS A 226 13.72 4.32 -2.87
CA HIS A 226 15.18 4.19 -2.71
C HIS A 226 15.79 2.87 -3.24
N ILE A 227 15.14 2.16 -4.15
CA ILE A 227 15.77 1.07 -4.92
C ILE A 227 15.96 1.59 -6.33
N LEU A 228 17.15 2.12 -6.65
CA LEU A 228 17.77 2.23 -7.98
C LEU A 228 19.05 3.09 -7.86
N GLU A 229 20.08 2.56 -7.20
CA GLU A 229 21.46 2.99 -7.48
C GLU A 229 22.10 2.00 -8.45
N HIS A 230 22.47 2.51 -9.62
CA HIS A 230 23.21 1.79 -10.64
C HIS A 230 24.61 1.39 -10.12
N LYS A 231 24.96 0.11 -10.23
CA LYS A 231 26.35 -0.29 -10.55
C LYS A 231 26.40 -0.76 -11.99
N GLN A 232 26.99 0.06 -12.87
CA GLN A 232 27.48 -0.36 -14.17
C GLN A 232 29.01 -0.47 -14.11
N HIS A 233 29.52 -1.54 -14.75
CA HIS A 233 30.92 -1.95 -14.94
C HIS A 233 31.61 -2.53 -13.68
N SER A 234 32.29 -3.68 -13.70
CA SER A 234 33.11 -4.25 -14.78
C SER A 234 33.32 -5.77 -14.67
N LYS A 235 33.57 -6.39 -15.84
CA LYS A 235 34.36 -7.61 -16.15
C LYS A 235 34.13 -8.92 -15.36
N CYS A 236 33.67 -9.91 -16.12
CA CYS A 236 33.78 -11.36 -15.88
C CYS A 236 35.15 -11.78 -15.32
N THR A 237 35.14 -12.56 -14.24
CA THR A 237 36.01 -13.73 -14.04
C THR A 237 35.20 -14.79 -13.29
N HIS A 238 35.15 -16.00 -13.84
CA HIS A 238 34.50 -17.15 -13.23
C HIS A 238 35.27 -17.58 -11.96
N ASN A 239 34.54 -17.91 -10.90
CA ASN A 239 34.99 -18.87 -9.90
C ASN A 239 33.88 -19.91 -9.70
N LEU A 240 34.20 -21.17 -9.98
CA LEU A 240 33.40 -22.32 -9.56
C LEU A 240 33.64 -22.52 -8.07
N ASN A 241 32.58 -22.40 -7.24
CA ASN A 241 32.33 -23.09 -5.96
C ASN A 241 31.40 -22.31 -5.01
N ASP A 242 30.40 -21.61 -5.54
CA ASP A 242 29.31 -21.10 -4.70
C ASP A 242 28.19 -22.13 -4.62
N VAL A 243 27.95 -22.59 -3.39
CA VAL A 243 26.80 -23.38 -2.98
C VAL A 243 25.52 -22.68 -3.50
N PRO A 244 24.59 -23.38 -4.17
CA PRO A 244 23.42 -22.72 -4.73
C PRO A 244 22.58 -22.10 -3.61
N LEU A 245 22.41 -20.79 -3.67
CA LEU A 245 21.31 -20.09 -2.99
C LEU A 245 19.99 -20.79 -3.35
N PRO A 246 19.10 -21.04 -2.38
CA PRO A 246 17.88 -21.80 -2.61
C PRO A 246 17.01 -21.11 -3.67
N CYS A 247 16.63 -21.92 -4.66
CA CYS A 247 15.77 -21.66 -5.82
C CYS A 247 14.94 -20.38 -5.80
N THR A 248 15.29 -19.51 -6.74
CA THR A 248 14.47 -18.54 -7.46
C THR A 248 12.97 -18.89 -7.50
N GLU A 249 12.14 -18.17 -6.75
CA GLU A 249 10.76 -17.94 -7.19
C GLU A 249 10.84 -17.17 -8.51
N LYS A 250 10.36 -17.77 -9.59
CA LYS A 250 10.38 -17.16 -10.92
C LYS A 250 9.53 -15.90 -10.89
N MET A 251 10.18 -14.73 -10.90
CA MET A 251 9.49 -13.44 -10.85
C MET A 251 8.46 -13.35 -11.97
N ASN A 252 7.20 -13.11 -11.62
CA ASN A 252 6.10 -13.09 -12.58
C ASN A 252 6.13 -11.78 -13.36
N ILE A 253 6.41 -11.85 -14.66
CA ILE A 253 6.50 -10.68 -15.55
C ILE A 253 5.21 -10.55 -16.36
N ILE A 254 4.56 -9.39 -16.24
CA ILE A 254 3.31 -9.08 -16.94
C ILE A 254 3.59 -7.93 -17.91
N LYS A 255 3.46 -8.24 -19.20
CA LYS A 255 3.62 -7.26 -20.29
C LYS A 255 2.27 -6.97 -20.93
N PHE A 256 2.06 -5.70 -21.23
CA PHE A 256 0.92 -5.20 -22.00
C PHE A 256 1.49 -4.86 -23.38
N SER A 257 1.27 -5.77 -24.32
CA SER A 257 2.02 -5.89 -25.58
C SER A 257 1.27 -5.38 -26.80
N ARG A 258 -0.05 -5.19 -26.66
CA ARG A 258 -0.92 -4.68 -27.73
C ARG A 258 -1.40 -3.29 -27.36
N PHE A 259 -1.50 -2.41 -28.36
CA PHE A 259 -2.00 -1.04 -28.19
C PHE A 259 -3.37 -0.98 -27.50
N MET A 260 -4.21 -2.00 -27.72
CA MET A 260 -5.56 -2.09 -27.15
C MET A 260 -5.59 -2.63 -25.72
N GLU A 261 -4.54 -3.32 -25.24
CA GLU A 261 -4.52 -3.86 -23.88
C GLU A 261 -4.41 -2.73 -22.85
N LYS A 262 -5.42 -2.60 -21.98
CA LYS A 262 -5.44 -1.64 -20.89
C LYS A 262 -5.22 -2.31 -19.52
N VAL A 263 -4.58 -1.57 -18.63
CA VAL A 263 -4.53 -1.85 -17.19
C VAL A 263 -5.40 -0.85 -16.47
N ILE A 264 -6.24 -1.32 -15.55
CA ILE A 264 -6.98 -0.45 -14.63
C ILE A 264 -6.11 -0.26 -13.40
N LEU A 265 -5.74 0.98 -13.10
CA LEU A 265 -5.03 1.35 -11.87
C LEU A 265 -6.03 2.01 -10.91
N PHE A 266 -6.39 1.31 -9.84
CA PHE A 266 -7.40 1.75 -8.86
C PHE A 266 -6.73 2.24 -7.58
N MET A 267 -6.91 3.51 -7.26
CA MET A 267 -6.25 4.21 -6.15
C MET A 267 -7.24 5.18 -5.47
N PRO A 268 -8.29 4.66 -4.81
CA PRO A 268 -9.47 5.43 -4.41
C PRO A 268 -9.25 6.38 -3.22
N HIS A 269 -8.20 6.19 -2.41
CA HIS A 269 -7.88 7.02 -1.25
C HIS A 269 -6.36 7.18 -1.09
N CYS A 270 -5.70 7.54 -2.19
CA CYS A 270 -4.26 7.67 -2.20
C CYS A 270 -3.82 9.10 -1.85
N ASP A 271 -2.82 9.21 -0.97
CA ASP A 271 -2.14 10.48 -0.75
C ASP A 271 -1.33 10.90 -1.99
N ILE A 272 -1.04 12.21 -2.07
CA ILE A 272 -0.34 12.79 -3.22
C ILE A 272 1.07 12.22 -3.42
N HIS A 273 1.76 11.80 -2.36
CA HIS A 273 3.12 11.28 -2.46
C HIS A 273 3.12 9.95 -3.21
N LEU A 274 2.26 9.02 -2.79
CA LEU A 274 2.12 7.73 -3.47
C LEU A 274 1.56 7.89 -4.89
N TYR A 275 0.59 8.78 -5.10
CA TYR A 275 0.06 9.10 -6.42
C TYR A 275 1.18 9.57 -7.36
N GLY A 276 2.02 10.47 -6.84
CA GLY A 276 3.21 11.00 -7.49
C GLY A 276 4.22 9.93 -7.87
N ASP A 277 4.62 9.11 -6.89
CA ASP A 277 5.60 8.03 -7.06
C ASP A 277 5.17 7.04 -8.14
N ILE A 278 3.90 6.61 -8.10
CA ILE A 278 3.37 5.63 -9.04
C ILE A 278 3.31 6.20 -10.46
N LEU A 279 2.75 7.40 -10.63
CA LEU A 279 2.64 8.04 -11.96
C LEU A 279 4.03 8.34 -12.53
N TYR A 280 4.95 8.85 -11.70
CA TYR A 280 6.32 9.10 -12.09
C TYR A 280 7.03 7.81 -12.49
N SER A 281 6.88 6.72 -11.73
CA SER A 281 7.49 5.43 -12.05
C SER A 281 6.97 4.86 -13.36
N ILE A 282 5.66 4.90 -13.59
CA ILE A 282 5.04 4.45 -14.85
C ILE A 282 5.56 5.29 -16.02
N PHE A 283 5.66 6.61 -15.88
CA PHE A 283 6.13 7.46 -16.96
C PHE A 283 7.62 7.26 -17.27
N VAL A 284 8.47 7.29 -16.24
CA VAL A 284 9.92 7.26 -16.43
C VAL A 284 10.39 5.87 -16.81
N HIS A 285 9.91 4.85 -16.10
CA HIS A 285 10.42 3.50 -16.18
C HIS A 285 9.51 2.52 -16.92
N GLU A 286 8.29 2.93 -17.28
CA GLU A 286 7.29 2.08 -17.96
C GLU A 286 7.05 0.76 -17.23
N LYS A 287 7.12 0.80 -15.90
CA LYS A 287 6.99 -0.37 -15.05
C LYS A 287 6.49 -0.06 -13.65
N LEU A 288 5.85 -1.05 -13.04
CA LEU A 288 5.66 -1.14 -11.59
C LEU A 288 6.30 -2.43 -11.08
N PHE A 289 6.98 -2.35 -9.94
CA PHE A 289 7.80 -3.44 -9.42
C PHE A 289 7.40 -3.83 -7.99
N TYR A 290 7.16 -5.12 -7.80
CA TYR A 290 6.91 -5.78 -6.52
C TYR A 290 7.75 -7.06 -6.44
N LYS A 291 8.05 -7.55 -5.23
CA LYS A 291 8.89 -8.74 -4.99
C LYS A 291 8.39 -9.96 -5.78
N ASN A 292 7.08 -10.12 -5.91
CA ASN A 292 6.45 -11.25 -6.57
C ASN A 292 6.01 -10.99 -8.02
N VAL A 293 5.90 -9.73 -8.47
CA VAL A 293 5.35 -9.37 -9.79
C VAL A 293 6.00 -8.10 -10.33
N GLN A 294 6.33 -8.11 -11.62
CA GLN A 294 6.72 -6.92 -12.37
C GLN A 294 5.75 -6.66 -13.51
N PHE A 295 5.23 -5.44 -13.56
CA PHE A 295 4.34 -4.97 -14.61
C PHE A 295 5.09 -4.05 -15.57
N TYR A 296 4.85 -4.19 -16.87
CA TYR A 296 5.42 -3.33 -17.91
C TYR A 296 4.30 -2.68 -18.73
N PHE A 297 4.07 -1.39 -18.50
CA PHE A 297 3.04 -0.60 -19.14
C PHE A 297 3.38 0.89 -19.01
N ASN A 298 2.73 1.72 -19.82
CA ASN A 298 2.89 3.18 -19.83
C ASN A 298 1.56 3.87 -19.45
N LEU A 299 1.58 5.20 -19.38
CA LEU A 299 0.39 5.98 -19.05
C LEU A 299 -0.75 5.82 -20.07
N GLU A 300 -0.44 5.70 -21.37
CA GLU A 300 -1.42 5.55 -22.45
C GLU A 300 -2.24 4.24 -22.35
N ASN A 301 -1.58 3.18 -21.87
CA ASN A 301 -2.20 1.88 -21.62
C ASN A 301 -2.87 1.80 -20.24
N THR A 302 -2.95 2.89 -19.49
CA THR A 302 -3.53 2.93 -18.15
C THR A 302 -4.88 3.65 -18.15
N ILE A 303 -5.91 2.99 -17.62
CA ILE A 303 -7.13 3.65 -17.17
C ILE A 303 -7.01 3.83 -15.67
N PHE A 304 -6.93 5.08 -15.24
CA PHE A 304 -6.72 5.43 -13.85
C PHE A 304 -8.06 5.70 -13.18
N LEU A 305 -8.30 5.06 -12.04
CA LEU A 305 -9.50 5.20 -11.22
C LEU A 305 -9.07 5.64 -9.81
N GLY A 306 -9.17 6.93 -9.51
CA GLY A 306 -8.84 7.45 -8.17
C GLY A 306 -9.30 8.88 -8.00
N ASN A 307 -8.68 9.62 -7.07
CA ASN A 307 -9.09 10.98 -6.75
C ASN A 307 -9.00 11.94 -7.94
N CYS A 308 -9.94 12.88 -7.99
CA CYS A 308 -9.98 13.92 -8.99
C CYS A 308 -8.72 14.79 -8.94
N PHE A 309 -8.16 15.13 -10.11
CA PHE A 309 -6.98 15.99 -10.16
C PHE A 309 -7.26 17.47 -9.87
N ASP A 310 -8.53 17.89 -9.87
CA ASP A 310 -8.92 19.28 -9.57
C ASP A 310 -8.37 19.77 -8.23
N TYR A 311 -8.48 18.94 -7.18
CA TYR A 311 -7.99 19.31 -5.86
C TYR A 311 -6.52 19.71 -5.93
N TYR A 312 -5.69 18.91 -6.59
CA TYR A 312 -4.28 19.22 -6.74
C TYR A 312 -4.08 20.45 -7.63
N ARG A 313 -4.83 20.60 -8.74
CA ARG A 313 -4.74 21.77 -9.62
C ARG A 313 -4.97 23.08 -8.84
N ASP A 314 -6.03 23.11 -8.04
CA ASP A 314 -6.44 24.30 -7.28
C ASP A 314 -5.50 24.59 -6.11
N HIS A 315 -4.88 23.55 -5.54
CA HIS A 315 -3.99 23.63 -4.39
C HIS A 315 -2.51 23.53 -4.74
N SER A 316 -2.14 23.75 -6.01
CA SER A 316 -0.75 23.64 -6.49
C SER A 316 0.24 24.51 -5.71
N TYR A 317 -0.23 25.63 -5.14
CA TYR A 317 0.57 26.52 -4.30
C TYR A 317 1.10 25.86 -3.02
N LEU A 318 0.42 24.84 -2.48
CA LEU A 318 0.87 24.10 -1.29
C LEU A 318 2.11 23.23 -1.58
N TYR A 319 2.37 22.95 -2.85
CA TYR A 319 3.40 22.03 -3.30
C TYR A 319 4.60 22.75 -3.94
N LYS A 320 4.56 24.08 -3.97
CA LYS A 320 5.70 24.91 -4.39
C LYS A 320 6.77 24.95 -3.28
N PRO A 321 8.05 25.20 -3.64
CA PRO A 321 8.56 25.38 -5.00
C PRO A 321 8.67 24.05 -5.77
N PHE A 322 8.42 24.11 -7.08
CA PHE A 322 8.59 22.98 -7.98
C PHE A 322 10.06 22.75 -8.34
N GLY A 323 10.38 21.56 -8.86
CA GLY A 323 11.74 21.14 -9.15
C GLY A 323 11.84 20.12 -10.28
N LEU A 324 13.04 19.74 -10.68
CA LEU A 324 13.27 18.75 -11.75
C LEU A 324 14.12 17.57 -11.27
N PRO A 325 13.82 16.34 -11.72
CA PRO A 325 14.62 15.18 -11.35
C PRO A 325 16.02 15.27 -11.97
N SER A 326 17.00 14.67 -11.29
CA SER A 326 18.41 14.68 -11.71
C SER A 326 18.63 14.15 -13.12
N TYR A 327 17.91 13.09 -13.53
CA TYR A 327 18.02 12.54 -14.88
C TYR A 327 17.53 13.51 -15.95
N VAL A 328 16.51 14.32 -15.63
CA VAL A 328 15.97 15.34 -16.55
C VAL A 328 16.98 16.46 -16.70
N ILE A 329 17.57 16.93 -15.62
CA ILE A 329 18.62 17.96 -15.66
C ILE A 329 19.79 17.51 -16.53
N LYS A 330 20.25 16.26 -16.35
CA LYS A 330 21.29 15.65 -17.20
C LYS A 330 20.86 15.59 -18.68
N MET A 331 19.62 15.18 -18.93
CA MET A 331 19.06 15.07 -20.27
C MET A 331 18.96 16.44 -20.97
N LEU A 332 18.48 17.47 -20.28
CA LEU A 332 18.38 18.84 -20.80
C LEU A 332 19.76 19.43 -21.07
N ASN A 333 20.72 19.26 -20.15
CA ASN A 333 22.10 19.70 -20.33
C ASN A 333 22.76 19.06 -21.56
N ALA A 334 22.58 17.75 -21.75
CA ALA A 334 23.11 17.03 -22.90
C ALA A 334 22.50 17.49 -24.24
N ASN A 335 21.30 18.09 -24.22
CA ASN A 335 20.57 18.51 -25.41
C ASN A 335 20.42 20.04 -25.53
N ARG A 336 21.16 20.83 -24.74
CA ARG A 336 21.01 22.30 -24.66
C ARG A 336 21.04 23.02 -26.00
N GLN A 337 21.95 22.62 -26.89
CA GLN A 337 22.11 23.23 -28.22
C GLN A 337 20.93 22.89 -29.13
N LYS A 338 20.48 21.63 -29.08
CA LYS A 338 19.35 21.14 -29.89
C LYS A 338 18.03 21.80 -29.49
N LEU A 339 17.86 22.06 -28.19
CA LEU A 339 16.65 22.67 -27.64
C LEU A 339 16.69 24.21 -27.63
N ASN A 340 17.83 24.82 -27.98
CA ASN A 340 18.05 26.27 -27.88
C ASN A 340 17.74 26.85 -26.48
N ILE A 341 18.12 26.11 -25.43
CA ILE A 341 17.87 26.50 -24.04
C ILE A 341 19.13 27.10 -23.43
N SER A 342 18.99 28.28 -22.83
CA SER A 342 20.01 28.87 -21.95
C SER A 342 19.83 28.34 -20.53
N ILE A 343 20.84 27.64 -20.02
CA ILE A 343 20.79 26.98 -18.71
C ILE A 343 21.73 27.69 -17.75
N GLN A 344 21.18 28.26 -16.67
CA GLN A 344 21.98 28.78 -15.56
C GLN A 344 22.20 27.68 -14.51
N GLU A 345 23.46 27.34 -14.21
CA GLU A 345 23.81 26.24 -13.29
C GLU A 345 23.20 26.41 -11.90
N ASN A 346 23.23 27.63 -11.35
CA ASN A 346 22.64 27.93 -10.04
C ASN A 346 21.13 27.68 -10.03
N HIS A 347 20.43 27.98 -11.12
CA HIS A 347 19.00 27.74 -11.25
C HIS A 347 18.71 26.23 -11.34
N MET A 348 19.48 25.47 -12.12
CA MET A 348 19.34 24.01 -12.20
C MET A 348 19.57 23.32 -10.87
N ASN A 349 20.58 23.75 -10.11
CA ASN A 349 20.83 23.22 -8.77
C ASN A 349 19.64 23.49 -7.84
N LYS A 350 19.02 24.67 -7.93
CA LYS A 350 17.81 24.99 -7.16
C LYS A 350 16.63 24.08 -7.56
N LEU A 351 16.37 23.89 -8.85
CA LEU A 351 15.34 22.98 -9.34
C LEU A 351 15.59 21.54 -8.88
N LEU A 352 16.85 21.08 -8.88
CA LEU A 352 17.22 19.76 -8.39
C LEU A 352 16.87 19.60 -6.91
N THR A 353 17.26 20.57 -6.08
CA THR A 353 17.05 20.51 -4.62
C THR A 353 15.59 20.52 -4.22
N HIS A 354 14.72 21.11 -5.03
CA HIS A 354 13.29 21.16 -4.75
C HIS A 354 12.53 19.93 -5.26
N PHE A 355 13.12 19.11 -6.13
CA PHE A 355 12.35 18.06 -6.78
C PHE A 355 11.83 17.03 -5.78
N LYS A 356 10.53 16.75 -5.89
CA LYS A 356 9.84 15.65 -5.25
C LYS A 356 9.02 14.95 -6.31
N THR A 357 8.93 13.63 -6.23
CA THR A 357 8.24 12.78 -7.22
C THR A 357 6.81 13.19 -7.47
N TYR A 358 6.08 13.60 -6.43
CA TYR A 358 4.71 14.10 -6.55
C TYR A 358 4.56 15.42 -7.31
N HIS A 359 5.65 16.15 -7.58
CA HIS A 359 5.59 17.26 -8.52
C HIS A 359 5.17 16.80 -9.93
N PHE A 360 5.40 15.53 -10.26
CA PHE A 360 5.03 14.95 -11.54
C PHE A 360 3.53 15.04 -11.85
N ILE A 361 2.67 15.00 -10.82
CA ILE A 361 1.21 15.16 -10.99
C ILE A 361 0.91 16.47 -11.71
N PHE A 362 1.56 17.56 -11.31
CA PHE A 362 1.35 18.89 -11.89
C PHE A 362 1.87 19.00 -13.33
N TYR A 363 2.90 18.22 -13.67
CA TYR A 363 3.52 18.23 -14.99
C TYR A 363 2.69 17.49 -16.04
N ILE A 364 1.91 16.49 -15.62
CA ILE A 364 1.08 15.70 -16.53
C ILE A 364 -0.34 16.21 -16.70
N LEU A 365 -0.77 17.24 -15.94
CA LEU A 365 -2.16 17.73 -15.97
C LEU A 365 -2.63 18.13 -17.38
N ASN A 366 -1.74 18.65 -18.22
CA ASN A 366 -2.06 19.03 -19.61
C ASN A 366 -2.26 17.83 -20.55
N PHE A 367 -1.93 16.62 -20.10
CA PHE A 367 -2.04 15.38 -20.85
C PHE A 367 -3.12 14.45 -20.30
N VAL A 368 -3.92 14.93 -19.34
CA VAL A 368 -4.98 14.15 -18.73
C VAL A 368 -6.33 14.52 -19.36
N HIS A 369 -7.09 13.49 -19.71
CA HIS A 369 -8.54 13.61 -19.89
C HIS A 369 -9.24 12.93 -18.72
N GLU A 370 -9.94 13.73 -17.91
CA GLU A 370 -10.61 13.27 -16.70
C GLU A 370 -12.13 13.31 -16.86
N THR A 371 -12.77 12.19 -16.56
CA THR A 371 -14.23 12.08 -16.47
C THR A 371 -14.63 11.92 -15.02
N LYS A 372 -15.16 13.00 -14.45
CA LYS A 372 -15.57 13.06 -13.05
C LYS A 372 -16.85 12.25 -12.83
N PHE A 373 -16.91 11.54 -11.70
CA PHE A 373 -18.15 10.97 -11.22
C PHE A 373 -18.89 11.96 -10.32
N PRO A 374 -20.22 12.08 -10.44
CA PRO A 374 -20.98 12.83 -9.46
C PRO A 374 -20.74 12.20 -8.08
N ILE A 375 -20.64 13.06 -7.07
CA ILE A 375 -20.51 12.65 -5.69
C ILE A 375 -21.87 12.08 -5.26
N PHE A 376 -21.91 10.79 -4.94
CA PHE A 376 -23.09 10.16 -4.36
C PHE A 376 -22.94 10.14 -2.85
N SER A 377 -23.86 10.78 -2.13
CA SER A 377 -23.85 10.90 -0.66
C SER A 377 -23.55 9.58 0.05
N ASP A 378 -24.11 8.50 -0.47
CA ASP A 378 -24.05 7.17 0.14
C ASP A 378 -22.66 6.53 -0.01
N HIS A 379 -21.84 7.05 -0.92
CA HIS A 379 -20.57 6.45 -1.36
C HIS A 379 -19.36 7.37 -1.17
N VAL A 380 -19.56 8.62 -0.71
CA VAL A 380 -18.48 9.62 -0.54
C VAL A 380 -17.36 9.12 0.36
N GLY A 381 -17.69 8.47 1.48
CA GLY A 381 -16.68 7.91 2.38
C GLY A 381 -15.85 6.77 1.75
N SER A 382 -16.38 6.11 0.72
CA SER A 382 -15.77 4.96 0.06
C SER A 382 -14.96 5.34 -1.19
N PHE A 383 -15.34 6.39 -1.90
CA PHE A 383 -14.73 6.75 -3.19
C PHE A 383 -14.34 8.22 -3.32
N ASN A 384 -14.53 9.03 -2.27
CA ASN A 384 -14.23 10.47 -2.26
C ASN A 384 -14.79 11.17 -3.51
N ASP A 385 -13.90 11.72 -4.34
CA ASP A 385 -14.13 12.41 -5.61
C ASP A 385 -13.65 11.58 -6.80
N LEU A 386 -13.92 10.26 -6.79
CA LEU A 386 -13.48 9.32 -7.82
C LEU A 386 -13.67 9.85 -9.25
N SER A 387 -12.60 9.77 -10.04
CA SER A 387 -12.58 10.13 -11.44
C SER A 387 -12.06 8.96 -12.29
N ILE A 388 -12.50 8.92 -13.56
CA ILE A 388 -11.89 8.07 -14.59
C ILE A 388 -10.92 8.95 -15.38
N THR A 389 -9.65 8.67 -15.23
CA THR A 389 -8.55 9.42 -15.84
C THR A 389 -7.90 8.58 -16.92
N ILE A 390 -7.73 9.15 -18.10
CA ILE A 390 -6.92 8.60 -19.19
C ILE A 390 -5.84 9.60 -19.58
N PHE A 391 -4.73 9.10 -20.09
CA PHE A 391 -3.59 9.93 -20.49
C PHE A 391 -3.46 9.95 -22.01
N HIS A 392 -3.32 11.15 -22.56
CA HIS A 392 -2.93 11.35 -23.94
C HIS A 392 -1.48 10.94 -24.16
N LYS A 393 -1.17 10.59 -25.40
CA LYS A 393 0.16 10.13 -25.80
C LYS A 393 1.22 11.21 -25.60
N ILE A 394 2.31 10.85 -24.93
CA ILE A 394 3.47 11.71 -24.70
C ILE A 394 4.64 11.15 -25.53
N GLU A 395 4.70 11.55 -26.80
CA GLU A 395 5.59 10.93 -27.81
C GLU A 395 7.09 11.13 -27.56
N ASP A 396 7.46 12.25 -26.92
CA ASP A 396 8.85 12.65 -26.77
C ASP A 396 9.11 13.16 -25.34
N LYS A 397 9.79 12.33 -24.54
CA LYS A 397 10.19 12.68 -23.17
C LYS A 397 11.11 13.91 -23.13
N LEU A 398 11.98 14.09 -24.12
CA LEU A 398 12.86 15.26 -24.18
C LEU A 398 12.05 16.55 -24.35
N LYS A 399 11.12 16.55 -25.32
CA LYS A 399 10.22 17.70 -25.53
C LYS A 399 9.30 17.93 -24.33
N PHE A 400 8.74 16.88 -23.74
CA PHE A 400 7.91 16.99 -22.55
C PHE A 400 8.65 17.75 -21.44
N TRP A 401 9.84 17.28 -21.08
CA TRP A 401 10.62 17.90 -20.01
C TRP A 401 11.17 19.28 -20.36
N SER A 402 11.45 19.55 -21.65
CA SER A 402 11.81 20.89 -22.14
C SER A 402 10.71 21.91 -21.85
N HIS A 403 9.46 21.59 -22.20
CA HIS A 403 8.33 22.48 -21.93
C HIS A 403 8.09 22.69 -20.43
N ILE A 404 8.25 21.63 -19.61
CA ILE A 404 8.16 21.78 -18.15
C ILE A 404 9.24 22.72 -17.63
N TYR A 405 10.49 22.57 -18.09
CA TYR A 405 11.58 23.46 -17.71
C TYR A 405 11.29 24.92 -18.09
N GLU A 406 10.84 25.17 -19.33
CA GLU A 406 10.45 26.52 -19.78
C GLU A 406 9.32 27.11 -18.92
N SER A 407 8.30 26.32 -18.59
CA SER A 407 7.22 26.76 -17.71
C SER A 407 7.69 27.10 -16.31
N LEU A 408 8.70 26.40 -15.78
CA LEU A 408 9.27 26.68 -14.45
C LEU A 408 10.22 27.88 -14.46
N ASN A 409 10.83 28.21 -15.60
CA ASN A 409 11.63 29.42 -15.77
C ASN A 409 10.78 30.69 -15.86
N ASN A 410 9.56 30.58 -16.39
CA ASN A 410 8.64 31.71 -16.58
C ASN A 410 7.75 32.00 -15.35
N MET A 411 7.87 31.19 -14.28
CA MET A 411 7.19 31.37 -12.99
C MET A 411 8.13 31.99 -11.97
#